data_AF-A0A1G5IVR9-F1
#
_entry.id   AF-A0A1G5IVR9-F1
#
_cell.length_a   1.000
_cell.length_b   1.000
_cell.length_c   1.000
_cell.angle_alpha   90.00
_cell.angle_beta   90.00
_cell.angle_gamma   90.00
#
_symmetry.space_group_name_H-M   'P 1'
#
loop_
_entity.id
_entity.type
_entity.pdbx_description
1 polymer ?
#
loop_
_entity_poly.entity_id
_entity_poly.type
_entity_poly.pdbx_seq_one_letter_code
_entity_poly.pdbx_strand_id
1 'polypeptide(L)'
;MSPYIYIKKNGFYVKSGKLVKIDRPLSFYMLHVPKFEKTLTFFDLMKILKKHEHDVDQTFLAYTRGFKFNAFYNESISEAHLNEDFTINRLEFSWAVDVDNFKEFGPPLFEITEYVNLTGKKKNDKENYGLAFANLSNLKTATFKLNTKIEYSRYSHGEIWEEKKLKKTKFLNGIKEFKFGEVIGSLLYEISFFGYPNDRDEKFDELDTRRENMDDEDFIPLEKVQLDWKQKSLIEWEKKKDTKQKTLKIEKLHKEIDYLRTRLIEIENSK
;
A
#
# COMPACT_ATOMS: atom_id res chain seq x y z
N MET A 1 -27.66 17.93 8.63
CA MET A 1 -27.58 17.13 7.38
C MET A 1 -26.97 15.77 7.74
N SER A 2 -27.35 14.67 7.09
CA SER A 2 -26.78 13.34 7.42
C SER A 2 -25.27 13.35 7.16
N PRO A 3 -24.42 12.84 8.06
CA PRO A 3 -22.98 12.77 7.83
C PRO A 3 -22.60 11.71 6.79
N TYR A 4 -23.57 10.90 6.33
CA TYR A 4 -23.35 9.79 5.42
C TYR A 4 -23.72 10.15 3.99
N ILE A 5 -22.93 9.65 3.05
CA ILE A 5 -23.26 9.62 1.63
C ILE A 5 -23.38 8.18 1.16
N TYR A 6 -24.53 7.83 0.58
CA TYR A 6 -24.78 6.49 0.05
C TYR A 6 -24.47 6.49 -1.44
N ILE A 7 -23.61 5.57 -1.86
CA ILE A 7 -23.13 5.48 -3.24
C ILE A 7 -23.75 4.23 -3.85
N LYS A 8 -24.58 4.43 -4.86
CA LYS A 8 -25.28 3.38 -5.61
C LYS A 8 -24.88 3.43 -7.07
N LYS A 9 -25.21 2.38 -7.84
CA LYS A 9 -24.80 2.24 -9.25
C LYS A 9 -25.07 3.45 -10.14
N ASN A 10 -26.08 4.26 -9.83
CA ASN A 10 -26.51 5.40 -10.64
C ASN A 10 -26.22 6.78 -10.01
N GLY A 11 -25.49 6.87 -8.88
CA GLY A 11 -25.03 8.12 -8.28
C GLY A 11 -25.09 8.19 -6.75
N PHE A 12 -25.15 9.43 -6.25
CA PHE A 12 -25.07 9.76 -4.83
C PHE A 12 -26.44 9.97 -4.18
N TYR A 13 -26.59 9.53 -2.93
CA TYR A 13 -27.84 9.55 -2.18
C TYR A 13 -27.63 9.97 -0.72
N VAL A 14 -28.59 10.73 -0.17
CA VAL A 14 -28.65 11.04 1.27
C VAL A 14 -29.91 10.46 1.90
N LYS A 15 -29.85 10.15 3.20
CA LYS A 15 -30.99 9.65 3.96
C LYS A 15 -31.69 10.78 4.70
N SER A 16 -32.95 11.02 4.36
CA SER A 16 -33.87 11.92 5.07
C SER A 16 -35.23 11.22 5.17
N GLY A 17 -35.36 10.30 6.12
CA GLY A 17 -36.44 9.29 6.16
C GLY A 17 -36.26 8.21 5.09
N LYS A 18 -36.30 8.59 3.80
CA LYS A 18 -35.98 7.76 2.63
C LYS A 18 -34.65 8.15 1.99
N LEU A 19 -34.12 7.27 1.14
CA LEU A 19 -32.95 7.60 0.32
C LEU A 19 -33.39 8.48 -0.85
N VAL A 20 -32.77 9.65 -0.97
CA VAL A 20 -33.03 10.63 -2.03
C VAL A 20 -31.76 10.84 -2.82
N LYS A 21 -31.85 10.71 -4.15
CA LYS A 21 -30.73 10.98 -5.05
C LYS A 21 -30.41 12.47 -5.02
N ILE A 22 -29.14 12.82 -4.91
CA ILE A 22 -28.68 14.19 -4.97
C ILE A 22 -27.57 14.33 -5.99
N ASP A 23 -27.56 15.47 -6.67
CA ASP A 23 -26.54 15.86 -7.64
C ASP A 23 -25.93 17.18 -7.17
N ARG A 24 -24.69 17.12 -6.70
CA ARG A 24 -23.94 18.22 -6.11
C ARG A 24 -22.49 18.14 -6.58
N PRO A 25 -21.74 19.26 -6.54
CA PRO A 25 -20.30 19.23 -6.82
C PRO A 25 -19.57 18.24 -5.92
N LEU A 26 -18.49 17.64 -6.41
CA LEU A 26 -17.79 16.57 -5.70
C LEU A 26 -17.26 17.03 -4.32
N SER A 27 -16.88 18.30 -4.21
CA SER A 27 -16.44 18.96 -2.98
C SER A 27 -17.46 18.88 -1.84
N PHE A 28 -18.76 18.85 -2.16
CA PHE A 28 -19.83 18.67 -1.17
C PHE A 28 -19.69 17.32 -0.44
N TYR A 29 -19.29 16.26 -1.14
CA TYR A 29 -19.24 14.92 -0.57
C TYR A 29 -17.99 14.66 0.28
N MET A 30 -16.92 15.45 0.12
CA MET A 30 -15.58 15.16 0.64
C MET A 30 -15.52 14.77 2.12
N LEU A 31 -16.27 15.45 2.98
CA LEU A 31 -16.28 15.23 4.43
C LEU A 31 -17.34 14.23 4.91
N HIS A 32 -18.16 13.71 4.01
CA HIS A 32 -19.16 12.70 4.32
C HIS A 32 -18.54 11.31 4.44
N VAL A 33 -19.18 10.46 5.23
CA VAL A 33 -18.80 9.06 5.41
C VAL A 33 -19.47 8.22 4.32
N PRO A 34 -18.70 7.61 3.40
CA PRO A 34 -19.26 6.86 2.29
C PRO A 34 -19.86 5.53 2.76
N LYS A 35 -21.01 5.16 2.19
CA LYS A 35 -21.66 3.86 2.34
C LYS A 35 -21.92 3.29 0.96
N PHE A 36 -21.10 2.34 0.54
CA PHE A 36 -21.25 1.64 -0.74
C PHE A 36 -22.42 0.66 -0.71
N GLU A 37 -23.22 0.64 -1.77
CA GLU A 37 -24.13 -0.46 -2.05
C GLU A 37 -23.33 -1.75 -2.29
N LYS A 38 -23.80 -2.88 -1.75
CA LYS A 38 -23.05 -4.16 -1.79
C LYS A 38 -22.70 -4.62 -3.21
N THR A 39 -23.54 -4.27 -4.19
CA THR A 39 -23.38 -4.67 -5.59
C THR A 39 -22.75 -3.57 -6.44
N LEU A 40 -22.32 -2.47 -5.84
CA LEU A 40 -21.59 -1.41 -6.53
C LEU A 40 -20.22 -1.95 -6.96
N THR A 41 -19.94 -1.86 -8.25
CA THR A 41 -18.68 -2.30 -8.85
C THR A 41 -17.74 -1.12 -9.10
N PHE A 42 -16.45 -1.42 -9.32
CA PHE A 42 -15.45 -0.44 -9.77
C PHE A 42 -15.93 0.30 -11.02
N PHE A 43 -16.48 -0.41 -12.00
CA PHE A 43 -17.06 0.20 -13.19
C PHE A 43 -18.18 1.19 -12.89
N ASP A 44 -19.09 0.84 -11.98
CA ASP A 44 -20.18 1.73 -11.58
C ASP A 44 -19.61 3.01 -10.94
N LEU A 45 -18.61 2.88 -10.06
CA LEU A 45 -17.97 4.03 -9.42
C LEU A 45 -17.23 4.91 -10.43
N MET A 46 -16.45 4.32 -11.34
CA MET A 46 -15.73 5.07 -12.38
C MET A 46 -16.70 5.81 -13.32
N LYS A 47 -17.84 5.20 -13.66
CA LYS A 47 -18.92 5.88 -14.41
C LYS A 47 -19.53 7.05 -13.66
N ILE A 48 -19.66 6.97 -12.35
CA ILE A 48 -20.14 8.07 -11.52
C ILE A 48 -19.08 9.18 -11.51
N LEU A 49 -17.83 8.86 -11.23
CA LEU A 49 -16.73 9.83 -11.19
C LEU A 49 -16.50 10.53 -12.52
N LYS A 50 -16.63 9.82 -13.66
CA LYS A 50 -16.54 10.43 -15.01
C LYS A 50 -17.55 11.56 -15.22
N LYS A 51 -18.75 11.49 -14.62
CA LYS A 51 -19.74 12.59 -14.70
C LYS A 51 -19.28 13.85 -13.96
N HIS A 52 -18.33 13.69 -13.04
CA HIS A 52 -17.73 14.75 -12.25
C HIS A 52 -16.24 14.93 -12.62
N GLU A 53 -15.81 14.56 -13.83
CA GLU A 53 -14.40 14.57 -14.24
C GLU A 53 -13.70 15.90 -13.95
N HIS A 54 -14.35 17.02 -14.27
CA HIS A 54 -13.80 18.34 -13.98
C HIS A 54 -13.55 18.58 -12.49
N ASP A 55 -14.50 18.19 -11.63
CA ASP A 55 -14.36 18.32 -10.18
C ASP A 55 -13.29 17.35 -9.65
N VAL A 56 -13.15 16.16 -10.25
CA VAL A 56 -12.12 15.18 -9.88
C VAL A 56 -10.73 15.75 -10.15
N ASP A 57 -10.50 16.23 -11.38
CA ASP A 57 -9.20 16.78 -11.80
C ASP A 57 -8.80 17.98 -10.92
N GLN A 58 -9.75 18.83 -10.52
CA GLN A 58 -9.48 19.97 -9.64
C GLN A 58 -9.28 19.58 -8.18
N THR A 59 -10.14 18.72 -7.64
CA THR A 59 -10.16 18.40 -6.20
C THR A 59 -9.03 17.46 -5.81
N PHE A 60 -8.61 16.58 -6.72
CA PHE A 60 -7.67 15.49 -6.45
C PHE A 60 -6.31 15.67 -7.13
N LEU A 61 -6.00 16.85 -7.68
CA LEU A 61 -4.76 17.12 -8.41
C LEU A 61 -3.48 16.62 -7.71
N ALA A 62 -3.40 16.78 -6.39
CA ALA A 62 -2.27 16.32 -5.58
C ALA A 62 -2.20 14.78 -5.48
N TYR A 63 -3.35 14.10 -5.35
CA TYR A 63 -3.41 12.63 -5.33
C TYR A 63 -3.06 12.04 -6.69
N THR A 64 -3.47 12.71 -7.77
CA THR A 64 -3.26 12.27 -9.14
C THR A 64 -1.92 12.70 -9.72
N ARG A 65 -1.09 13.44 -8.97
CA ARG A 65 0.19 13.99 -9.44
C ARG A 65 0.08 14.82 -10.74
N GLY A 66 -1.08 15.42 -10.99
CA GLY A 66 -1.33 16.21 -12.19
C GLY A 66 -1.88 15.46 -13.41
N PHE A 67 -2.07 14.14 -13.33
CA PHE A 67 -2.64 13.37 -14.44
C PHE A 67 -4.14 13.64 -14.61
N LYS A 68 -4.59 13.72 -15.87
CA LYS A 68 -6.01 13.84 -16.23
C LYS A 68 -6.68 12.48 -16.28
N PHE A 69 -7.89 12.36 -15.73
CA PHE A 69 -8.48 11.05 -15.50
C PHE A 69 -9.27 10.42 -16.66
N ASN A 70 -9.48 11.15 -17.76
CA ASN A 70 -10.22 10.64 -18.94
C ASN A 70 -9.71 9.28 -19.42
N ALA A 71 -8.39 9.11 -19.54
CA ALA A 71 -7.79 7.87 -20.03
C ALA A 71 -8.15 6.66 -19.14
N PHE A 72 -8.10 6.81 -17.82
CA PHE A 72 -8.46 5.77 -16.85
C PHE A 72 -9.96 5.45 -16.88
N TYR A 73 -10.81 6.46 -17.06
CA TYR A 73 -12.24 6.22 -17.26
C TYR A 73 -12.51 5.42 -18.54
N ASN A 74 -11.79 5.71 -19.62
CA ASN A 74 -11.99 5.01 -20.88
C ASN A 74 -11.49 3.56 -20.81
N GLU A 75 -10.33 3.30 -20.20
CA GLU A 75 -9.84 1.93 -19.96
C GLU A 75 -10.83 1.12 -19.12
N SER A 76 -11.25 1.67 -17.97
CA SER A 76 -12.17 0.98 -17.05
C SER A 76 -13.57 0.75 -17.63
N ILE A 77 -14.02 1.60 -18.57
CA ILE A 77 -15.33 1.48 -19.22
C ILE A 77 -15.29 0.61 -20.48
N SER A 78 -14.11 0.47 -21.10
CA SER A 78 -13.93 -0.30 -22.34
C SER A 78 -14.42 -1.75 -22.24
N GLU A 79 -14.74 -2.34 -23.39
CA GLU A 79 -15.13 -3.75 -23.51
C GLU A 79 -13.93 -4.70 -23.64
N ALA A 80 -12.70 -4.21 -23.42
CA ALA A 80 -11.49 -5.02 -23.53
C ALA A 80 -11.61 -6.30 -22.69
N HIS A 81 -11.18 -7.42 -23.29
CA HIS A 81 -11.31 -8.75 -22.72
C HIS A 81 -10.69 -8.82 -21.32
N LEU A 82 -11.45 -9.35 -20.36
CA LEU A 82 -10.95 -9.68 -19.03
C LEU A 82 -9.85 -10.72 -19.19
N ASN A 83 -8.69 -10.47 -18.59
CA ASN A 83 -7.71 -11.53 -18.43
C ASN A 83 -8.19 -12.45 -17.31
N GLU A 84 -8.74 -13.62 -17.65
CA GLU A 84 -9.41 -14.52 -16.71
C GLU A 84 -8.50 -14.93 -15.54
N ASP A 85 -7.19 -15.00 -15.78
CA ASP A 85 -6.17 -15.40 -14.80
C ASP A 85 -5.91 -14.38 -13.68
N PHE A 86 -6.33 -13.11 -13.88
CA PHE A 86 -6.14 -12.02 -12.91
C PHE A 86 -7.46 -11.32 -12.55
N THR A 87 -8.45 -12.07 -12.05
CA THR A 87 -9.73 -11.47 -11.67
C THR A 87 -9.77 -11.10 -10.17
N ILE A 88 -9.55 -9.81 -9.87
CA ILE A 88 -9.81 -9.23 -8.54
C ILE A 88 -11.32 -9.02 -8.39
N ASN A 89 -11.94 -9.57 -7.33
CA ASN A 89 -13.39 -9.46 -7.13
C ASN A 89 -13.81 -8.47 -6.05
N ARG A 90 -12.86 -8.03 -5.22
CA ARG A 90 -13.13 -7.09 -4.15
C ARG A 90 -11.96 -6.15 -3.96
N LEU A 91 -12.28 -4.87 -3.85
CA LEU A 91 -11.39 -3.80 -3.44
C LEU A 91 -11.68 -3.47 -1.99
N GLU A 92 -10.66 -3.52 -1.14
CA GLU A 92 -10.76 -3.25 0.29
C GLU A 92 -9.94 -2.02 0.65
N PHE A 93 -10.61 -0.98 1.14
CA PHE A 93 -9.98 0.19 1.74
C PHE A 93 -9.74 -0.09 3.21
N SER A 94 -8.51 0.13 3.69
CA SER A 94 -8.14 -0.01 5.10
C SER A 94 -7.25 1.14 5.54
N TRP A 95 -7.34 1.49 6.82
CA TRP A 95 -6.35 2.38 7.43
C TRP A 95 -5.02 1.67 7.57
N ALA A 96 -3.95 2.34 7.15
CA ALA A 96 -2.57 1.98 7.39
C ALA A 96 -1.93 3.05 8.27
N VAL A 97 -0.97 2.61 9.09
CA VAL A 97 -0.24 3.47 10.02
C VAL A 97 1.24 3.13 9.92
N ASP A 98 2.04 4.11 9.52
CA ASP A 98 3.48 4.04 9.57
C ASP A 98 3.98 4.83 10.79
N VAL A 99 4.95 4.26 11.50
CA VAL A 99 5.54 4.86 12.70
C VAL A 99 7.03 4.97 12.49
N ASP A 100 7.47 6.17 12.12
CA ASP A 100 8.87 6.47 11.91
C ASP A 100 9.55 6.85 13.23
N ASN A 101 10.81 6.47 13.37
CA ASN A 101 11.61 6.78 14.56
C ASN A 101 12.92 7.44 14.15
N PHE A 102 12.95 8.76 14.24
CA PHE A 102 14.14 9.54 13.94
C PHE A 102 15.06 9.55 15.17
N LYS A 103 15.92 8.53 15.26
CA LYS A 103 16.94 8.46 16.34
C LYS A 103 18.17 9.33 16.09
N GLU A 104 18.35 9.84 14.88
CA GLU A 104 19.59 10.53 14.49
C GLU A 104 19.69 11.98 14.98
N PHE A 105 18.60 12.58 15.47
CA PHE A 105 18.55 14.01 15.82
C PHE A 105 18.24 14.34 17.30
N GLY A 106 18.42 13.38 18.22
CA GLY A 106 18.27 13.62 19.67
C GLY A 106 17.30 12.64 20.35
N PRO A 107 16.45 13.08 21.31
CA PRO A 107 15.47 12.19 21.94
C PRO A 107 14.57 11.59 20.85
N PRO A 108 14.13 10.32 21.01
CA PRO A 108 13.37 9.63 19.98
C PRO A 108 12.09 10.39 19.65
N LEU A 109 12.05 10.96 18.45
CA LEU A 109 10.85 11.57 17.88
C LEU A 109 10.14 10.49 17.06
N PHE A 110 8.92 10.16 17.48
CA PHE A 110 8.06 9.26 16.73
C PHE A 110 7.12 10.09 15.87
N GLU A 111 7.16 9.88 14.56
CA GLU A 111 6.16 10.42 13.64
C GLU A 111 5.18 9.31 13.29
N ILE A 112 3.89 9.58 13.45
CA ILE A 112 2.81 8.64 13.14
C ILE A 112 2.10 9.17 11.90
N THR A 113 2.22 8.43 10.81
CA THR A 113 1.58 8.77 9.53
C THR A 113 0.43 7.81 9.30
N GLU A 114 -0.79 8.34 9.21
CA GLU A 114 -1.98 7.56 8.91
C GLU A 114 -2.45 7.82 7.48
N TYR A 115 -2.71 6.76 6.72
CA TYR A 115 -3.18 6.86 5.35
C TYR A 115 -4.16 5.75 5.01
N VAL A 116 -4.92 5.96 3.94
CA VAL A 116 -5.84 4.95 3.42
C VAL A 116 -5.12 4.13 2.37
N ASN A 117 -5.00 2.83 2.63
CA ASN A 117 -4.50 1.86 1.69
C ASN A 117 -5.67 1.19 0.94
N LEU A 118 -5.50 0.96 -0.35
CA LEU A 118 -6.44 0.26 -1.21
C LEU A 118 -5.79 -1.04 -1.70
N THR A 119 -6.46 -2.16 -1.48
CA THR A 119 -5.96 -3.48 -1.88
C THR A 119 -7.01 -4.26 -2.66
N GLY A 120 -6.55 -5.02 -3.65
CA GLY A 120 -7.35 -6.01 -4.36
C GLY A 120 -7.34 -7.37 -3.66
N LYS A 121 -8.48 -8.08 -3.71
CA LYS A 121 -8.64 -9.45 -3.21
C LYS A 121 -9.25 -10.35 -4.28
N LYS A 122 -8.62 -11.50 -4.49
CA LYS A 122 -9.14 -12.61 -5.31
C LYS A 122 -10.11 -13.48 -4.49
N LYS A 123 -10.89 -14.31 -5.16
CA LYS A 123 -11.89 -15.17 -4.49
C LYS A 123 -11.16 -16.26 -3.73
N ASN A 124 -11.51 -16.43 -2.45
CA ASN A 124 -10.90 -17.44 -1.57
C ASN A 124 -9.40 -17.24 -1.30
N ASP A 125 -8.84 -16.11 -1.71
CA ASP A 125 -7.45 -15.76 -1.47
C ASP A 125 -7.31 -14.98 -0.18
N LYS A 126 -6.21 -15.24 0.55
CA LYS A 126 -5.83 -14.49 1.75
C LYS A 126 -4.87 -13.35 1.41
N GLU A 127 -4.27 -13.36 0.23
CA GLU A 127 -3.32 -12.35 -0.22
C GLU A 127 -4.01 -11.03 -0.55
N ASN A 128 -3.25 -9.95 -0.37
CA ASN A 128 -3.63 -8.62 -0.80
C ASN A 128 -2.80 -8.27 -2.03
N TYR A 129 -3.46 -7.81 -3.07
CA TYR A 129 -2.82 -7.40 -4.32
C TYR A 129 -2.80 -5.87 -4.41
N GLY A 130 -1.65 -5.30 -4.79
CA GLY A 130 -1.59 -3.89 -5.21
C GLY A 130 -2.34 -3.70 -6.53
N LEU A 131 -2.90 -2.51 -6.76
CA LEU A 131 -3.64 -2.23 -8.00
C LEU A 131 -2.82 -1.39 -8.98
N ALA A 132 -1.71 -0.80 -8.55
CA ALA A 132 -0.84 0.04 -9.39
C ALA A 132 -0.45 -0.62 -10.73
N PHE A 133 -0.31 -1.96 -10.77
CA PHE A 133 0.02 -2.73 -11.97
C PHE A 133 -1.17 -3.47 -12.60
N ALA A 134 -2.36 -3.37 -12.00
CA ALA A 134 -3.52 -4.07 -12.53
C ALA A 134 -4.10 -3.31 -13.72
N ASN A 135 -4.37 -4.02 -14.83
CA ASN A 135 -5.23 -3.50 -15.89
C ASN A 135 -6.61 -3.17 -15.31
N LEU A 136 -7.12 -1.95 -15.54
CA LEU A 136 -8.35 -1.50 -14.91
C LEU A 136 -9.59 -2.25 -15.42
N SER A 137 -9.51 -2.85 -16.62
CA SER A 137 -10.56 -3.73 -17.14
C SER A 137 -10.76 -4.96 -16.23
N ASN A 138 -9.68 -5.49 -15.64
CA ASN A 138 -9.73 -6.64 -14.73
C ASN A 138 -10.40 -6.31 -13.38
N LEU A 139 -10.54 -5.02 -13.07
CA LEU A 139 -11.22 -4.56 -11.85
C LEU A 139 -12.71 -4.31 -12.07
N LYS A 140 -13.22 -4.36 -13.32
CA LYS A 140 -14.56 -3.89 -13.71
C LYS A 140 -15.69 -4.39 -12.82
N THR A 141 -15.62 -5.66 -12.40
CA THR A 141 -16.64 -6.32 -11.57
C THR A 141 -16.33 -6.29 -10.06
N ALA A 142 -15.17 -5.76 -9.68
CA ALA A 142 -14.73 -5.75 -8.30
C ALA A 142 -15.65 -4.88 -7.44
N THR A 143 -16.10 -5.43 -6.30
CA THR A 143 -16.97 -4.73 -5.35
C THR A 143 -16.15 -4.05 -4.25
N PHE A 144 -16.74 -3.09 -3.54
CA PHE A 144 -16.02 -2.32 -2.52
C PHE A 144 -16.31 -2.79 -1.10
N LYS A 145 -15.29 -2.71 -0.24
CA LYS A 145 -15.40 -2.91 1.20
C LYS A 145 -14.58 -1.87 1.95
N LEU A 146 -15.18 -1.29 2.99
CA LEU A 146 -14.51 -0.38 3.92
C LEU A 146 -14.16 -1.13 5.20
N ASN A 147 -12.86 -1.29 5.48
CA ASN A 147 -12.38 -1.85 6.73
C ASN A 147 -12.02 -0.72 7.71
N THR A 148 -12.97 -0.37 8.59
CA THR A 148 -12.82 0.73 9.55
C THR A 148 -11.96 0.38 10.76
N LYS A 149 -11.43 -0.84 10.85
CA LYS A 149 -10.51 -1.22 11.93
C LYS A 149 -9.15 -0.63 11.65
N ILE A 150 -8.61 0.09 12.62
CA ILE A 150 -7.24 0.61 12.60
C ILE A 150 -6.44 -0.04 13.73
N GLU A 151 -5.19 -0.37 13.45
CA GLU A 151 -4.27 -1.02 14.39
C GLU A 151 -2.93 -0.32 14.35
N TYR A 152 -2.55 0.28 15.47
CA TYR A 152 -1.23 0.85 15.67
C TYR A 152 -0.33 -0.25 16.22
N SER A 153 0.70 -0.55 15.45
CA SER A 153 1.61 -1.63 15.76
C SER A 153 3.02 -1.26 15.37
N ARG A 154 3.97 -1.77 16.13
CA ARG A 154 5.39 -1.65 15.83
C ARG A 154 5.95 -3.03 15.51
N TYR A 155 6.72 -3.11 14.44
CA TYR A 155 7.54 -4.28 14.20
C TYR A 155 8.88 -4.10 14.93
N SER A 156 9.21 -5.09 15.75
CA SER A 156 10.53 -5.21 16.37
C SER A 156 11.17 -6.50 15.90
N HIS A 157 12.46 -6.43 15.61
CA HIS A 157 13.25 -7.63 15.41
C HIS A 157 13.46 -8.25 16.80
N GLY A 158 12.94 -9.47 17.00
CA GLY A 158 13.20 -10.21 18.23
C GLY A 158 14.71 -10.46 18.37
N GLU A 159 15.25 -10.26 19.57
CA GLU A 159 16.67 -10.52 19.86
C GLU A 159 16.98 -11.99 20.19
N ILE A 160 16.00 -12.89 20.08
CA ILE A 160 16.12 -14.30 20.48
C ILE A 160 16.22 -15.19 19.24
N TRP A 161 17.18 -16.11 19.31
CA TRP A 161 18.01 -16.60 18.20
C TRP A 161 17.40 -17.63 17.26
N GLU A 162 16.24 -18.22 17.55
CA GLU A 162 15.85 -19.46 16.84
C GLU A 162 14.78 -19.26 15.76
N GLU A 163 14.11 -18.11 15.73
CA GLU A 163 13.21 -17.76 14.64
C GLU A 163 13.27 -16.24 14.45
N LYS A 164 13.91 -15.76 13.36
CA LYS A 164 13.88 -14.36 12.92
C LYS A 164 12.46 -13.94 12.49
N LYS A 165 11.46 -14.08 13.35
CA LYS A 165 10.10 -13.63 13.12
C LYS A 165 10.02 -12.17 13.52
N LEU A 166 9.63 -11.31 12.58
CA LEU A 166 9.22 -9.93 12.85
C LEU A 166 8.15 -9.97 13.95
N LYS A 167 8.49 -9.49 15.15
CA LYS A 167 7.54 -9.43 16.26
C LYS A 167 6.72 -8.17 16.11
N LYS A 168 5.48 -8.35 15.66
CA LYS A 168 4.47 -7.28 15.63
C LYS A 168 3.93 -7.06 17.04
N THR A 169 4.24 -5.93 17.64
CA THR A 169 3.67 -5.50 18.92
C THR A 169 2.58 -4.47 18.66
N LYS A 170 1.33 -4.87 18.90
CA LYS A 170 0.17 -3.98 18.84
C LYS A 170 0.09 -3.17 20.13
N PHE A 171 -0.10 -1.86 20.03
CA PHE A 171 -0.19 -0.99 21.21
C PHE A 171 -1.49 -0.16 21.25
N LEU A 172 -2.20 0.00 20.14
CA LEU A 172 -3.52 0.60 20.11
C LEU A 172 -4.36 -0.01 18.99
N ASN A 173 -5.65 -0.22 19.25
CA ASN A 173 -6.63 -0.58 18.24
C ASN A 173 -7.85 0.34 18.34
N GLY A 174 -8.52 0.55 17.21
CA GLY A 174 -9.67 1.45 17.17
C GLY A 174 -10.57 1.23 15.97
N ILE A 175 -11.62 2.04 15.93
CA ILE A 175 -12.51 2.16 14.78
C ILE A 175 -12.38 3.59 14.25
N LYS A 176 -11.97 3.73 13.00
CA LYS A 176 -11.86 5.02 12.31
C LYS A 176 -12.70 4.97 11.05
N GLU A 177 -13.65 5.89 10.95
CA GLU A 177 -14.47 6.04 9.75
C GLU A 177 -13.68 6.71 8.63
N PHE A 178 -14.00 6.33 7.39
CA PHE A 178 -13.45 6.98 6.21
C PHE A 178 -14.26 8.21 5.84
N LYS A 179 -13.58 9.20 5.27
CA LYS A 179 -14.18 10.30 4.53
C LYS A 179 -14.17 9.99 3.04
N PHE A 180 -15.16 10.49 2.31
CA PHE A 180 -15.28 10.29 0.88
C PHE A 180 -14.01 10.72 0.15
N GLY A 181 -13.44 11.86 0.54
CA GLY A 181 -12.19 12.36 -0.03
C GLY A 181 -11.02 11.41 0.15
N GLU A 182 -10.90 10.75 1.31
CA GLU A 182 -9.81 9.81 1.57
C GLU A 182 -9.95 8.54 0.70
N VAL A 183 -11.18 8.06 0.54
CA VAL A 183 -11.48 6.86 -0.26
C VAL A 183 -11.24 7.12 -1.75
N ILE A 184 -11.78 8.22 -2.28
CA ILE A 184 -11.58 8.56 -3.69
C ILE A 184 -10.12 8.94 -3.94
N GLY A 185 -9.50 9.74 -3.07
CA GLY A 185 -8.08 10.10 -3.20
C GLY A 185 -7.16 8.88 -3.23
N SER A 186 -7.36 7.92 -2.32
CA SER A 186 -6.61 6.65 -2.30
C SER A 186 -6.82 5.84 -3.59
N LEU A 187 -8.06 5.75 -4.08
CA LEU A 187 -8.37 5.07 -5.34
C LEU A 187 -7.63 5.69 -6.53
N LEU A 188 -7.71 7.01 -6.67
CA LEU A 188 -7.09 7.73 -7.78
C LEU A 188 -5.56 7.68 -7.70
N TYR A 189 -5.00 7.83 -6.49
CA TYR A 189 -3.56 7.70 -6.25
C TYR A 189 -3.05 6.32 -6.68
N GLU A 190 -3.73 5.25 -6.26
CA GLU A 190 -3.30 3.88 -6.55
C GLU A 190 -3.32 3.59 -8.06
N ILE A 191 -4.40 3.96 -8.77
CA ILE A 191 -4.51 3.65 -10.20
C ILE A 191 -3.66 4.55 -11.09
N SER A 192 -3.18 5.69 -10.60
CA SER A 192 -2.28 6.60 -11.33
C SER A 192 -0.83 6.52 -10.87
N PHE A 193 -0.48 5.53 -10.04
CA PHE A 193 0.83 5.46 -9.41
C PHE A 193 2.00 5.45 -10.41
N PHE A 194 1.83 4.78 -11.56
CA PHE A 194 2.82 4.70 -12.64
C PHE A 194 2.59 5.67 -13.80
N GLY A 195 1.63 6.59 -13.68
CA GLY A 195 1.25 7.49 -14.77
C GLY A 195 -0.04 7.07 -15.45
N TYR A 196 -0.15 7.35 -16.74
CA TYR A 196 -1.29 6.95 -17.57
C TYR A 196 -1.34 5.43 -17.76
N PRO A 197 -2.50 4.87 -18.17
CA PRO A 197 -2.64 3.43 -18.40
C PRO A 197 -1.54 2.79 -19.27
N ASN A 198 -1.09 3.48 -20.33
CA ASN A 198 -0.03 2.95 -21.20
C ASN A 198 1.34 2.93 -20.50
N ASP A 199 1.63 3.91 -19.63
CA ASP A 199 2.91 3.98 -18.89
C ASP A 199 3.05 2.80 -17.92
N ARG A 200 1.93 2.31 -17.39
CA ARG A 200 1.89 1.12 -16.51
C ARG A 200 2.29 -0.14 -17.27
N ASP A 201 1.79 -0.30 -18.50
CA ASP A 201 2.06 -1.48 -19.31
C ASP A 201 3.56 -1.51 -19.70
N GLU A 202 4.13 -0.36 -20.11
CA GLU A 202 5.57 -0.22 -20.36
C GLU A 202 6.42 -0.54 -19.12
N LYS A 203 5.99 -0.10 -17.92
CA LYS A 203 6.69 -0.41 -16.67
C LYS A 203 6.62 -1.88 -16.29
N PHE A 204 5.52 -2.54 -16.62
CA PHE A 204 5.36 -3.98 -16.39
C PHE A 204 6.33 -4.76 -17.30
N ASP A 205 6.37 -4.43 -18.60
CA ASP A 205 7.30 -5.04 -19.55
C ASP A 205 8.77 -4.81 -19.17
N GLU A 206 9.11 -3.61 -18.67
CA GLU A 206 10.45 -3.31 -18.15
C GLU A 206 10.82 -4.21 -16.97
N LEU A 207 9.89 -4.43 -16.03
CA LEU A 207 10.12 -5.27 -14.85
C LEU A 207 10.24 -6.75 -15.22
N ASP A 208 9.43 -7.24 -16.15
CA ASP A 208 9.51 -8.61 -16.65
C ASP A 208 10.82 -8.82 -17.43
N THR A 209 11.20 -7.87 -18.29
CA THR A 209 12.49 -7.90 -18.99
C THR A 209 13.66 -7.90 -18.00
N ARG A 210 13.62 -7.08 -16.94
CA ARG A 210 14.66 -7.10 -15.89
C ARG A 210 14.70 -8.44 -15.18
N ARG A 211 13.54 -9.02 -14.85
CA ARG A 211 13.44 -10.32 -14.20
C ARG A 211 14.02 -11.44 -15.06
N GLU A 212 13.74 -11.43 -16.37
CA GLU A 212 14.22 -12.44 -17.31
C GLU A 212 15.72 -12.31 -17.59
N ASN A 213 16.26 -11.09 -17.55
CA ASN A 213 17.69 -10.80 -17.77
C ASN A 213 18.52 -10.79 -16.47
N MET A 214 17.92 -11.04 -15.31
CA MET A 214 18.68 -11.24 -14.08
C MET A 214 19.23 -12.67 -14.07
N ASP A 215 20.53 -12.80 -14.34
CA ASP A 215 21.24 -14.06 -14.08
C ASP A 215 21.30 -14.31 -12.56
N ASP A 216 21.21 -15.58 -12.14
CA ASP A 216 21.34 -15.99 -10.73
C ASP A 216 22.68 -15.57 -10.09
N GLU A 217 23.66 -15.18 -10.92
CA GLU A 217 24.97 -14.63 -10.54
C GLU A 217 24.91 -13.14 -10.14
N ASP A 218 23.93 -12.38 -10.63
CA ASP A 218 23.73 -10.96 -10.29
C ASP A 218 22.98 -10.75 -8.96
N PHE A 219 22.36 -11.81 -8.43
CA PHE A 219 21.76 -11.78 -7.11
C PHE A 219 22.83 -11.74 -6.02
N ILE A 220 23.04 -10.55 -5.45
CA ILE A 220 23.77 -10.41 -4.20
C ILE A 220 22.91 -11.05 -3.09
N PRO A 221 23.37 -12.14 -2.44
CA PRO A 221 22.62 -12.73 -1.35
C PRO A 221 22.35 -11.68 -0.27
N LEU A 222 21.13 -11.66 0.28
CA LEU A 222 20.77 -10.71 1.33
C LEU A 222 21.76 -10.79 2.51
N GLU A 223 22.26 -12.00 2.79
CA GLU A 223 23.31 -12.29 3.76
C GLU A 223 24.59 -11.48 3.51
N LYS A 224 24.99 -11.28 2.26
CA LYS A 224 26.19 -10.52 1.86
C LYS A 224 25.98 -9.03 2.12
N VAL A 225 24.82 -8.49 1.74
CA VAL A 225 24.44 -7.10 2.05
C VAL A 225 24.38 -6.87 3.57
N GLN A 226 23.80 -7.82 4.31
CA GLN A 226 23.74 -7.77 5.77
C GLN A 226 25.13 -7.84 6.41
N LEU A 227 26.01 -8.69 5.90
CA LEU A 227 27.39 -8.82 6.39
C LEU A 227 28.13 -7.47 6.30
N ASP A 228 28.06 -6.82 5.14
CA ASP A 228 28.69 -5.50 4.92
C ASP A 228 28.16 -4.44 5.89
N TRP A 229 26.84 -4.38 6.09
CA TRP A 229 26.22 -3.45 7.05
C TRP A 229 26.65 -3.73 8.50
N LYS A 230 26.76 -5.01 8.87
CA LYS A 230 27.17 -5.40 10.22
C LYS A 230 28.65 -5.13 10.49
N GLN A 231 29.51 -5.33 9.50
CA GLN A 231 30.93 -4.96 9.58
C GLN A 231 31.10 -3.44 9.72
N LYS A 232 30.37 -2.64 8.94
CA LYS A 232 30.35 -1.18 9.12
C LYS A 232 29.88 -0.77 10.52
N SER A 233 28.79 -1.38 11.00
CA SER A 233 28.28 -1.14 12.35
C SER A 233 29.29 -1.52 13.44
N LEU A 234 30.03 -2.62 13.27
CA LEU A 234 31.08 -3.05 14.20
C LEU A 234 32.18 -1.99 14.31
N ILE A 235 32.70 -1.54 13.17
CA ILE A 235 33.73 -0.49 13.09
C ILE A 235 33.26 0.78 13.80
N GLU A 236 31.99 1.19 13.61
CA GLU A 236 31.43 2.34 14.29
C GLU A 236 31.33 2.15 15.81
N TRP A 237 30.95 0.96 16.28
CA TRP A 237 30.86 0.66 17.70
C TRP A 237 32.22 0.57 18.37
N GLU A 238 33.23 0.02 17.71
CA GLU A 238 34.61 -0.04 18.20
C GLU A 238 35.20 1.34 18.47
N LYS A 239 34.81 2.35 17.67
CA LYS A 239 35.23 3.76 17.81
C LYS A 239 34.58 4.49 18.99
N LYS A 240 33.52 3.97 19.60
CA LYS A 240 32.83 4.64 20.73
C LYS A 240 33.61 4.50 22.04
N LYS A 241 33.42 5.45 22.98
CA LYS A 241 34.00 5.36 24.34
C LYS A 241 33.58 4.06 25.03
N ASP A 242 34.49 3.51 25.82
CA ASP A 242 34.30 2.19 26.41
C ASP A 242 33.18 2.20 27.45
N THR A 243 32.22 1.30 27.27
CA THR A 243 31.06 1.17 28.14
C THR A 243 30.64 -0.29 28.18
N LYS A 244 30.05 -0.75 29.28
CA LYS A 244 29.51 -2.12 29.39
C LYS A 244 28.50 -2.45 28.27
N GLN A 245 27.78 -1.44 27.76
CA GLN A 245 26.89 -1.55 26.61
C GLN A 245 27.65 -1.72 25.28
N LYS A 246 28.80 -1.05 25.10
CA LYS A 246 29.67 -1.22 23.93
C LYS A 246 30.18 -2.65 23.83
N THR A 247 30.72 -3.21 24.93
CA THR A 247 31.28 -4.58 24.95
C THR A 247 30.23 -5.61 24.53
N LEU A 248 29.04 -5.55 25.16
CA LEU A 248 27.92 -6.44 24.82
C LEU A 248 27.47 -6.31 23.36
N LYS A 249 27.49 -5.08 22.81
CA LYS A 249 27.08 -4.83 21.43
C LYS A 249 28.10 -5.33 20.41
N ILE A 250 29.39 -5.17 20.70
CA ILE A 250 30.49 -5.69 19.88
C ILE A 250 30.48 -7.22 19.86
N GLU A 251 30.37 -7.87 21.03
CA GLU A 251 30.26 -9.33 21.11
C GLU A 251 29.06 -9.86 20.32
N LYS A 252 27.92 -9.17 20.37
CA LYS A 252 26.74 -9.50 19.58
C LYS A 252 27.03 -9.36 18.07
N LEU A 253 27.70 -8.29 17.65
CA LEU A 253 28.02 -8.06 16.24
C LEU A 253 29.00 -9.10 15.68
N HIS A 254 30.02 -9.52 16.45
CA HIS A 254 30.92 -10.60 16.04
C HIS A 254 30.17 -11.91 15.80
N LYS A 255 29.30 -12.32 16.72
CA LYS A 255 28.46 -13.53 16.54
C LYS A 255 27.56 -13.45 15.30
N GLU A 256 26.97 -12.28 15.04
CA GLU A 256 26.14 -12.04 13.86
C GLU A 256 26.97 -12.12 12.55
N ILE A 257 28.18 -11.55 12.55
CA ILE A 257 29.11 -11.59 11.41
C ILE A 257 29.56 -13.03 11.12
N ASP A 258 29.94 -13.78 12.14
CA ASP A 258 30.41 -15.16 11.98
C ASP A 258 29.29 -16.07 11.45
N TYR A 259 28.06 -15.92 11.97
CA TYR A 259 26.90 -16.63 11.45
C TYR A 259 26.64 -16.33 9.97
N LEU A 260 26.67 -15.05 9.58
CA LEU A 260 26.45 -14.63 8.18
C LEU A 260 27.53 -15.18 7.25
N ARG A 261 28.78 -15.24 7.70
CA ARG A 261 29.88 -15.87 6.95
C ARG A 261 29.63 -17.36 6.72
N THR A 262 29.25 -18.10 7.75
CA THR A 262 28.91 -19.53 7.61
C THR A 262 27.78 -19.75 6.62
N ARG A 263 26.72 -18.93 6.71
CA ARG A 263 25.57 -19.04 5.81
C ARG A 263 25.91 -18.70 4.35
N LEU A 264 26.80 -17.73 4.12
CA LEU A 264 27.28 -17.43 2.78
C LEU A 264 28.07 -18.59 2.18
N ILE A 265 28.92 -19.24 2.98
CA ILE A 265 29.64 -20.46 2.57
C ILE A 265 28.66 -21.58 2.21
N GLU A 266 27.60 -21.78 3.00
CA GLU A 266 26.55 -22.77 2.70
C GLU A 266 25.82 -22.46 1.37
N ILE A 267 25.49 -21.18 1.12
CA ILE A 267 24.85 -20.74 -0.11
C ILE A 267 25.79 -20.95 -1.32
N GLU A 268 27.06 -20.55 -1.20
CA GLU A 268 28.07 -20.70 -2.24
C GLU A 268 28.33 -22.18 -2.58
N ASN A 269 28.29 -23.08 -1.59
CA ASN A 269 28.45 -24.53 -1.79
C ASN A 269 27.18 -25.23 -2.32
N SER A 270 26.03 -24.55 -2.33
CA SER A 270 24.75 -25.09 -2.81
C SER A 270 24.40 -24.69 -4.24
N LYS A 271 25.20 -23.80 -4.84
CA LYS A 271 25.18 -23.46 -6.27
C LYS A 271 26.10 -24.42 -7.04
#